data_AF-A0A9P3EKV2-F1
#
_entry.id   AF-A0A9P3EKV2-F1
#
_cell.length_a   1.000
_cell.length_b   1.000
_cell.length_c   1.000
_cell.angle_alpha   90.00
_cell.angle_beta   90.00
_cell.angle_gamma   90.00
#
_symmetry.space_group_name_H-M   'P 1'
#
loop_
_entity.id
_entity.type
_entity.pdbx_description
1 polymer ?
#
loop_
_entity_poly.entity_id
_entity_poly.type
_entity_poly.pdbx_seq_one_letter_code
_entity_poly.pdbx_strand_id
1 'polypeptide(L)' 'MKKNLVLDCFVGSGTTAVASKKLNRSFICSDFDRKCVNLSLKKLEDMCE' A
#
# COMPACT_ATOMS: atom_id res chain seq x y z
N MET A 1 4.07 5.51 21.84
CA MET A 1 3.02 5.74 20.82
C MET A 1 2.75 4.43 20.09
N LYS A 2 1.48 4.01 19.96
CA LYS A 2 1.10 2.74 19.30
C LYS A 2 1.12 2.95 17.78
N LYS A 3 1.88 2.15 17.02
CA LYS A 3 1.84 2.18 15.54
C LYS A 3 0.51 1.59 15.08
N ASN A 4 -0.39 2.42 14.58
CA ASN A 4 -1.71 1.99 14.09
C ASN A 4 -1.58 1.37 12.68
N LEU A 5 -2.06 0.14 12.54
CA LEU A 5 -2.18 -0.56 11.26
C LEU A 5 -3.21 0.14 10.36
N VAL A 6 -2.84 0.40 9.11
CA VAL A 6 -3.77 0.87 8.06
C VAL A 6 -4.29 -0.34 7.31
N LEU A 7 -5.61 -0.42 7.10
CA LEU A 7 -6.24 -1.43 6.24
C LEU A 7 -6.95 -0.72 5.09
N ASP A 8 -6.68 -1.17 3.87
CA ASP A 8 -7.39 -0.73 2.67
C ASP A 8 -7.74 -1.94 1.81
N CYS A 9 -9.02 -2.28 1.73
CA CYS A 9 -9.51 -3.43 0.97
C CYS A 9 -9.76 -3.14 -0.52
N PHE A 10 -9.56 -1.90 -0.97
CA PHE A 10 -9.79 -1.44 -2.34
C PHE A 10 -8.63 -0.56 -2.79
N VAL A 11 -7.42 -1.12 -2.74
CA VAL A 11 -6.19 -0.34 -2.91
C VAL A 11 -6.10 0.37 -4.27
N GLY A 12 -6.79 -0.14 -5.29
CA GLY A 12 -6.85 0.44 -6.62
C GLY A 12 -5.45 0.69 -7.19
N SER A 13 -5.09 1.97 -7.34
CA SER A 13 -3.77 2.34 -7.87
C SER A 13 -2.63 2.34 -6.85
N GLY A 14 -2.86 1.98 -5.58
CA GLY A 14 -1.80 1.87 -4.57
C GLY A 14 -1.54 3.11 -3.72
N THR A 15 -2.41 4.13 -3.75
CA THR A 15 -2.17 5.42 -3.06
C THR A 15 -2.05 5.27 -1.55
N THR A 16 -2.90 4.44 -0.92
CA THR A 16 -2.86 4.18 0.52
C THR A 16 -1.57 3.47 0.94
N ALA A 17 -1.09 2.52 0.13
CA ALA A 17 0.16 1.80 0.37
C ALA A 17 1.36 2.76 0.31
N VAL A 18 1.43 3.59 -0.73
CA VAL A 18 2.50 4.60 -0.91
C VAL A 18 2.50 5.62 0.23
N ALA A 19 1.34 6.18 0.58
CA ALA A 19 1.22 7.14 1.68
C ALA A 19 1.63 6.50 3.02
N SER A 20 1.19 5.27 3.28
CA SER A 20 1.55 4.53 4.51
C SER A 20 3.05 4.28 4.60
N LYS A 21 3.70 3.90 3.50
CA LYS A 21 5.16 3.74 3.42
C LYS A 21 5.89 5.05 3.73
N LYS A 22 5.49 6.18 3.09
CA LYS A 22 6.10 7.51 3.33
C LYS A 22 5.96 7.98 4.77
N LEU A 23 4.83 7.67 5.41
CA LEU A 23 4.55 8.02 6.81
C LEU A 23 5.09 7.00 7.82
N ASN A 24 5.88 6.01 7.37
CA ASN A 24 6.44 4.94 8.20
C ASN A 24 5.35 4.20 9.03
N ARG A 25 4.19 3.97 8.42
CA ARG A 25 3.07 3.22 9.01
C ARG A 25 3.08 1.78 8.51
N SER A 26 2.69 0.84 9.39
CA SER A 26 2.33 -0.51 8.98
C SER A 26 1.00 -0.48 8.22
N PHE A 27 0.89 -1.26 7.15
CA PHE A 27 -0.32 -1.32 6.32
C PHE A 27 -0.58 -2.74 5.77
N ILE A 28 -1.84 -3.04 5.52
CA ILE A 28 -2.32 -4.16 4.71
C ILE A 28 -3.23 -3.58 3.64
N CYS A 29 -2.97 -3.94 2.39
CA CYS A 29 -3.76 -3.51 1.25
C CYS A 29 -4.23 -4.73 0.46
N SER A 30 -5.45 -4.66 -0.06
CA SER A 30 -6.03 -5.69 -0.92
C SER A 30 -6.84 -5.05 -2.04
N ASP A 31 -7.09 -5.82 -3.09
CA ASP A 31 -8.04 -5.50 -4.14
C ASP A 31 -8.54 -6.81 -4.73
N PHE A 32 -9.75 -6.80 -5.28
CA PHE A 32 -10.27 -7.94 -6.01
C PHE A 32 -9.55 -8.11 -7.37
N ASP A 33 -9.19 -7.00 -8.02
CA ASP A 33 -8.43 -7.06 -9.27
C ASP A 33 -6.93 -7.25 -8.98
N ARG A 34 -6.40 -8.39 -9.40
CA ARG A 34 -4.96 -8.70 -9.31
C ARG A 34 -4.09 -7.64 -9.98
N LYS A 35 -4.59 -6.94 -11.02
CA LYS A 35 -3.86 -5.84 -11.67
C LYS A 35 -3.61 -4.68 -10.70
N CYS A 36 -4.59 -4.34 -9.86
CA CYS A 36 -4.46 -3.30 -8.84
C CYS A 36 -3.43 -3.69 -7.77
N VAL A 37 -3.46 -4.94 -7.31
CA VAL A 37 -2.45 -5.46 -6.37
C VAL A 37 -1.05 -5.38 -6.96
N ASN A 38 -0.85 -5.86 -8.19
CA ASN A 38 0.45 -5.84 -8.86
C ASN A 38 0.95 -4.41 -9.14
N LEU A 39 0.05 -3.51 -9.54
CA LEU A 39 0.38 -2.10 -9.74
C LEU A 39 0.81 -1.43 -8.43
N SER A 40 0.11 -1.73 -7.33
CA SER A 40 0.48 -1.22 -6.00
C SER A 40 1.83 -1.75 -5.53
N LEU A 41 2.14 -3.03 -5.80
CA LEU A 41 3.44 -3.63 -5.46
C LEU A 41 4.58 -2.97 -6.24
N LYS A 42 4.44 -2.83 -7.56
CA LYS A 42 5.45 -2.17 -8.40
C LYS A 42 5.77 -0.76 -7.91
N LYS A 43 4.76 0.04 -7.55
CA LYS A 43 4.96 1.39 -6.99
C LYS A 43 5.72 1.39 -5.66
N LEU A 44 5.61 0.35 -4.85
CA LEU A 44 6.36 0.21 -3.60
C LEU A 44 7.80 -0.22 -3.85
N GLU A 45 8.04 -1.05 -4.86
CA GLU A 45 9.39 -1.48 -5.30
C GLU A 45 10.18 -0.29 -5.85
N ASP A 46 9.56 0.51 -6.74
CA ASP A 46 10.14 1.74 -7.32
C ASP A 46 10.52 2.80 -6.25
N MET A 47 10.06 2.66 -5.00
CA MET A 47 10.40 3.56 -3.88
C MET A 47 11.54 3.05 -2.99
N CYS A 48 11.99 1.81 -3.18
CA CYS A 48 13.09 1.20 -2.43
C CYS A 48 14.43 1.23 -3.20
N GLU A 49 14.40 1.59 -4.48
CA GLU A 49 15.58 2.02 -5.27
C GLU A 49 15.93 3.48 -4.96
#